data_AF-A0A2C9JF13-F1
#
_entry.id   AF-A0A2C9JF13-F1
#
_cell.length_a   1.000
_cell.length_b   1.000
_cell.length_c   1.000
_cell.angle_alpha   90.00
_cell.angle_beta   90.00
_cell.angle_gamma   90.00
#
_symmetry.space_group_name_H-M   'P 1'
#
loop_
_entity.id
_entity.type
_entity.pdbx_description
1 polymer ?
#
loop_
_entity_poly.entity_id
_entity_poly.type
_entity_poly.pdbx_seq_one_letter_code
_entity_poly.pdbx_strand_id
1 'polypeptide(L)'
;MAMAAFALPPNSNLDKDKCIKIALVHDMAESIVGDLTPWCGVSKEEKSKKEKEATTHITSLVPDEAGKEMYQLWLEYENQSSPEAQFVKDLDKFEMLVQAYEYEDLQSKPRSLQEFFDHTLEKYKFATEHVKKWMEELILHRDKSKPLDSLKSVGSADKQGAQSPLIKKRKLDINPEDSIH
;
A
#
# COMPACT_ATOMS: atom_id res chain seq x y z
N MET A 1 -2.04 6.30 0.22
CA MET A 1 -1.16 7.29 0.88
C MET A 1 -1.85 8.43 1.63
N ALA A 2 -2.75 9.22 1.03
CA ALA A 2 -3.30 10.44 1.68
C ALA A 2 -3.92 10.20 3.08
N MET A 3 -4.62 9.09 3.29
CA MET A 3 -5.16 8.70 4.60
C MET A 3 -4.07 8.43 5.65
N ALA A 4 -2.93 7.87 5.24
CA ALA A 4 -1.80 7.66 6.14
C ALA A 4 -1.07 8.97 6.46
N ALA A 5 -0.99 9.91 5.50
CA ALA A 5 -0.52 11.28 5.77
C ALA A 5 -1.45 12.01 6.75
N PHE A 6 -2.77 11.82 6.64
CA PHE A 6 -3.75 12.38 7.56
C PHE A 6 -3.55 11.89 9.02
N ALA A 7 -3.13 10.63 9.17
CA ALA A 7 -2.83 9.99 10.45
C ALA A 7 -1.54 10.50 11.13
N LEU A 8 -0.81 11.45 10.53
CA LEU A 8 0.34 12.11 11.16
C LEU A 8 -0.03 12.68 12.54
N PRO A 9 0.81 12.46 13.57
CA PRO A 9 0.55 12.98 14.90
C PRO A 9 0.59 14.52 14.89
N PRO A 10 -0.22 15.22 15.71
CA PRO A 10 -0.26 16.69 15.75
C PRO A 10 1.09 17.34 16.07
N ASN A 11 1.99 16.61 16.72
CA ASN A 11 3.32 17.09 17.12
C ASN A 11 4.38 16.91 16.01
N SER A 12 3.99 16.57 14.78
CA SER A 12 4.90 16.59 13.63
C SER A 12 5.21 18.03 13.25
N ASN A 13 6.48 18.37 13.03
CA ASN A 13 6.90 19.66 12.46
C ASN A 13 6.61 19.75 10.93
N LEU A 14 5.58 19.07 10.45
CA LEU A 14 5.21 18.96 9.04
C LEU A 14 3.83 19.59 8.83
N ASP A 15 3.66 20.27 7.70
CA ASP A 15 2.33 20.70 7.26
C ASP A 15 1.53 19.50 6.74
N LYS A 16 0.55 19.06 7.55
CA LYS A 16 -0.30 17.91 7.23
C LYS A 16 -1.15 18.13 5.97
N ASP A 17 -1.72 19.31 5.80
CA ASP A 17 -2.58 19.59 4.65
C ASP A 17 -1.75 19.56 3.37
N LYS A 18 -0.53 20.09 3.43
CA LYS A 18 0.43 19.99 2.34
C LYS A 18 0.83 18.55 2.04
N CYS A 19 1.15 17.73 3.06
CA CYS A 19 1.44 16.30 2.87
C CYS A 19 0.29 15.56 2.18
N ILE A 20 -0.96 15.82 2.58
CA ILE A 20 -2.14 15.24 1.95
C ILE A 20 -2.24 15.67 0.49
N LYS A 21 -2.09 16.96 0.21
CA LYS A 21 -2.14 17.49 -1.17
C LYS A 21 -1.04 16.89 -2.05
N ILE A 22 0.20 16.81 -1.57
CA ILE A 22 1.31 16.15 -2.30
C ILE A 22 0.94 14.68 -2.56
N ALA A 23 0.48 13.94 -1.55
CA ALA A 23 0.11 12.54 -1.70
C ALA A 23 -1.02 12.31 -2.71
N LEU A 24 -1.93 13.27 -2.89
CA LEU A 24 -3.01 13.19 -3.89
C LEU A 24 -2.51 13.37 -5.33
N VAL A 25 -1.44 14.13 -5.55
CA VAL A 25 -0.99 14.53 -6.90
C VAL A 25 0.30 13.86 -7.36
N HIS A 26 1.05 13.21 -6.46
CA HIS A 26 2.39 12.71 -6.77
C HIS A 26 2.45 11.76 -7.98
N ASP A 27 1.51 10.81 -8.06
CA ASP A 27 1.41 9.83 -9.17
C ASP A 27 0.33 10.19 -10.20
N MET A 28 -0.14 11.44 -10.26
CA MET A 28 -1.21 11.80 -11.20
C MET A 28 -0.81 11.59 -12.67
N ALA A 29 0.49 11.69 -12.98
CA ALA A 29 1.03 11.45 -14.32
C ALA A 29 0.78 10.00 -14.82
N GLU A 30 0.66 9.03 -13.90
CA GLU A 30 0.43 7.62 -14.22
C GLU A 30 -0.92 7.38 -14.89
N SER A 31 -1.87 8.31 -14.74
CA SER A 31 -3.14 8.27 -15.47
C SER A 31 -2.97 8.35 -17.00
N ILE A 32 -1.85 8.88 -17.48
CA ILE A 32 -1.51 8.99 -18.91
C ILE A 32 -0.33 8.08 -19.26
N VAL A 33 0.72 8.09 -18.43
CA VAL A 33 1.98 7.39 -18.71
C VAL A 33 1.88 5.90 -18.36
N GLY A 34 0.96 5.52 -17.48
CA GLY A 34 0.96 4.23 -16.79
C GLY A 34 2.00 4.17 -15.67
N ASP A 35 1.89 3.15 -14.82
CA ASP A 35 2.85 2.84 -13.75
C ASP A 35 4.13 2.25 -14.37
N LEU A 36 5.14 3.11 -14.55
CA LEU A 36 6.45 2.71 -15.10
C LEU A 36 7.36 2.16 -14.00
N THR A 37 7.38 0.85 -13.88
CA THR A 37 8.27 0.13 -12.97
C THR A 37 9.70 -0.05 -13.53
N PRO A 38 10.70 -0.39 -12.70
CA PRO A 38 12.06 -0.68 -13.17
C PRO A 38 12.15 -1.78 -14.24
N TRP A 39 11.15 -2.67 -14.32
CA TRP A 39 11.07 -3.76 -15.28
C TRP A 39 10.63 -3.31 -16.68
N CYS A 40 10.11 -2.10 -16.82
CA CYS A 40 9.69 -1.55 -18.11
C CYS A 40 10.87 -1.11 -19.00
N GLY A 41 12.11 -1.09 -18.47
CA GLY A 41 13.31 -0.74 -19.24
C GLY A 41 13.40 0.73 -19.66
N VAL A 42 12.55 1.60 -19.11
CA VAL A 42 12.55 3.04 -19.35
C VAL A 42 13.60 3.70 -18.47
N SER A 43 14.44 4.56 -19.04
CA SER A 43 15.44 5.29 -18.25
C SER A 43 14.78 6.29 -17.30
N LYS A 44 15.49 6.68 -16.23
CA LYS A 44 14.97 7.66 -15.28
C LYS A 44 14.68 9.00 -15.96
N GLU A 45 15.52 9.40 -16.91
CA GLU A 45 15.38 10.63 -17.68
C GLU A 45 14.16 10.58 -18.60
N GLU A 46 13.92 9.44 -19.26
CA GLU A 46 12.74 9.27 -20.11
C GLU A 46 11.45 9.21 -19.30
N LYS A 47 11.45 8.50 -18.17
CA LYS A 47 10.33 8.47 -17.21
C LYS A 47 9.98 9.89 -16.76
N SER A 48 10.98 10.63 -16.25
CA SER A 48 10.79 12.00 -15.78
C SER A 48 10.27 12.93 -16.89
N LYS A 49 10.76 12.78 -18.12
CA LYS A 49 10.26 13.55 -19.28
C LYS A 49 8.78 13.25 -19.56
N LYS A 50 8.40 11.98 -19.65
CA LYS A 50 7.02 11.55 -19.90
C LYS A 50 6.08 12.03 -18.81
N GLU A 51 6.49 11.88 -17.54
CA GLU A 51 5.69 12.30 -16.39
C GLU A 51 5.52 13.82 -16.36
N LYS A 52 6.57 14.58 -16.69
CA LYS A 52 6.48 16.04 -16.80
C LYS A 52 5.50 16.48 -17.90
N GLU A 53 5.56 15.85 -19.07
CA GLU A 53 4.65 16.14 -20.18
C GLU A 53 3.20 15.82 -19.80
N ALA A 54 2.95 14.66 -19.17
CA ALA A 54 1.64 14.25 -18.68
C ALA A 54 1.10 15.20 -17.59
N THR A 55 1.89 15.51 -16.57
CA THR A 55 1.53 16.47 -15.51
C THR A 55 1.22 17.85 -16.08
N THR A 56 2.02 18.34 -17.04
CA THR A 56 1.76 19.62 -17.71
C THR A 56 0.41 19.59 -18.43
N HIS A 57 0.10 18.47 -19.12
CA HIS A 57 -1.20 18.32 -19.77
C HIS A 57 -2.35 18.29 -18.77
N ILE A 58 -2.30 17.43 -17.74
CA ILE A 58 -3.34 17.28 -16.71
C ILE A 58 -3.64 18.63 -16.04
N THR A 59 -2.60 19.34 -15.64
CA THR A 59 -2.74 20.62 -14.92
C THR A 59 -3.28 21.75 -15.81
N SER A 60 -3.19 21.63 -17.14
CA SER A 60 -3.81 22.56 -18.08
C SER A 60 -5.32 22.37 -18.26
N LEU A 61 -5.89 21.25 -17.80
CA LEU A 61 -7.31 20.92 -17.96
C LEU A 61 -8.19 21.46 -16.82
N VAL A 62 -7.57 22.00 -15.76
CA VAL A 62 -8.24 22.54 -14.58
C VAL A 62 -8.05 24.07 -14.51
N PRO A 63 -8.80 24.80 -13.68
CA PRO A 63 -8.61 26.23 -13.51
C PRO A 63 -7.15 26.59 -13.17
N ASP A 64 -6.66 27.71 -13.72
CA ASP A 64 -5.25 28.13 -13.64
C ASP A 64 -4.64 28.07 -12.23
N GLU A 65 -5.39 28.47 -11.21
CA GLU A 65 -4.91 28.47 -9.82
C GLU A 65 -4.67 27.05 -9.31
N ALA A 66 -5.65 26.16 -9.50
CA ALA A 66 -5.55 24.76 -9.11
C ALA A 66 -4.47 24.03 -9.92
N GLY A 67 -4.40 24.28 -11.24
CA GLY A 67 -3.39 23.68 -12.11
C GLY A 67 -1.97 24.07 -11.70
N LYS A 68 -1.75 25.35 -11.36
CA LYS A 68 -0.46 25.83 -10.84
C LYS A 68 -0.12 25.17 -9.50
N GLU A 69 -1.07 25.10 -8.56
CA GLU A 69 -0.84 24.44 -7.27
C GLU A 69 -0.45 22.97 -7.45
N MET A 70 -1.24 22.21 -8.22
CA MET A 70 -0.96 20.80 -8.50
C MET A 70 0.41 20.58 -9.14
N TYR A 71 0.76 21.39 -10.14
CA TYR A 71 2.07 21.30 -10.81
C TYR A 71 3.22 21.59 -9.84
N GLN A 72 3.09 22.61 -8.98
CA GLN A 72 4.14 22.93 -8.00
C GLN A 72 4.30 21.84 -6.95
N LEU A 73 3.20 21.27 -6.45
CA LEU A 73 3.24 20.17 -5.48
C LEU A 73 3.87 18.91 -6.08
N TRP A 74 3.52 18.56 -7.32
CA TRP A 74 4.15 17.46 -8.04
C TRP A 74 5.65 17.71 -8.25
N LEU A 75 6.03 18.92 -8.66
CA LEU A 75 7.44 19.28 -8.85
C LEU A 75 8.24 19.26 -7.54
N GLU A 76 7.61 19.66 -6.43
CA GLU A 76 8.19 19.60 -5.09
C GLU A 76 8.44 18.15 -4.66
N TYR A 77 7.50 17.25 -4.96
CA TYR A 77 7.66 15.81 -4.77
C TYR A 77 8.80 15.25 -5.62
N GLU A 78 8.81 15.49 -6.93
CA GLU A 78 9.84 14.97 -7.82
C GLU A 78 11.26 15.42 -7.42
N ASN A 79 11.39 16.67 -7.00
CA ASN A 79 12.68 17.22 -6.57
C ASN A 79 13.02 16.92 -5.10
N GLN A 80 12.08 16.36 -4.33
CA GLN A 80 12.23 16.11 -2.90
C GLN A 80 12.66 17.37 -2.12
N SER A 81 12.16 18.53 -2.53
CA SER A 81 12.69 19.84 -2.12
C SER A 81 12.16 20.37 -0.79
N SER A 82 11.29 19.63 -0.10
CA SER A 82 10.73 20.00 1.21
C SER A 82 10.68 18.81 2.18
N PRO A 83 10.57 19.06 3.49
CA PRO A 83 10.30 18.02 4.48
C PRO A 83 9.01 17.25 4.20
N GLU A 84 7.96 17.92 3.72
CA GLU A 84 6.68 17.29 3.37
C GLU A 84 6.83 16.35 2.16
N ALA A 85 7.55 16.77 1.11
CA ALA A 85 7.81 15.94 -0.06
C ALA A 85 8.66 14.69 0.29
N GLN A 86 9.65 14.85 1.17
CA GLN A 86 10.46 13.75 1.69
C GLN A 86 9.65 12.79 2.55
N PHE A 87 8.79 13.33 3.42
CA PHE A 87 7.85 12.52 4.20
C PHE A 87 6.91 11.71 3.29
N VAL A 88 6.30 12.35 2.29
CA VAL A 88 5.39 11.65 1.38
C VAL A 88 6.13 10.59 0.57
N LYS A 89 7.40 10.81 0.21
CA LYS A 89 8.21 9.79 -0.49
C LYS A 89 8.61 8.62 0.40
N ASP A 90 8.81 8.86 1.68
CA ASP A 90 8.97 7.79 2.66
C ASP A 90 7.67 7.01 2.83
N LEU A 91 6.54 7.71 2.86
CA LEU A 91 5.22 7.11 2.99
C LEU A 91 4.85 6.24 1.78
N ASP A 92 5.17 6.70 0.56
CA ASP A 92 5.03 5.96 -0.70
C ASP A 92 5.70 4.58 -0.61
N LYS A 93 6.98 4.55 -0.22
CA LYS A 93 7.73 3.29 -0.03
C LYS A 93 7.14 2.42 1.07
N PHE A 94 6.73 3.03 2.19
CA PHE A 94 6.15 2.29 3.30
C PHE A 94 4.84 1.61 2.90
N GLU A 95 3.99 2.33 2.15
CA GLU A 95 2.71 1.81 1.68
C GLU A 95 2.92 0.61 0.72
N MET A 96 3.89 0.71 -0.20
CA MET A 96 4.32 -0.42 -1.04
C MET A 96 4.73 -1.65 -0.21
N LEU A 97 5.48 -1.46 0.89
CA LEU A 97 5.89 -2.57 1.77
C LEU A 97 4.72 -3.17 2.57
N VAL A 98 3.77 -2.34 3.01
CA VAL A 98 2.54 -2.81 3.66
C VAL A 98 1.76 -3.69 2.69
N GLN A 99 1.56 -3.25 1.44
CA GLN A 99 0.90 -4.06 0.42
C GLN A 99 1.65 -5.37 0.15
N ALA A 100 2.99 -5.34 0.05
CA ALA A 100 3.79 -6.55 -0.13
C ALA A 100 3.58 -7.55 1.03
N TYR A 101 3.56 -7.07 2.27
CA TYR A 101 3.25 -7.91 3.43
C TYR A 101 1.82 -8.49 3.37
N GLU A 102 0.83 -7.66 3.06
CA GLU A 102 -0.56 -8.13 2.93
C GLU A 102 -0.72 -9.20 1.84
N TYR A 103 -0.03 -9.06 0.70
CA TYR A 103 -0.03 -10.08 -0.34
C TYR A 103 0.63 -11.39 0.10
N GLU A 104 1.74 -11.34 0.85
CA GLU A 104 2.37 -12.53 1.43
C GLU A 104 1.41 -13.28 2.37
N ASP A 105 0.68 -12.54 3.23
CA ASP A 105 -0.28 -13.11 4.18
C ASP A 105 -1.50 -13.71 3.48
N LEU A 106 -2.12 -12.95 2.56
CA LEU A 106 -3.29 -13.39 1.78
C LEU A 106 -3.00 -14.64 0.95
N GLN A 107 -1.77 -14.79 0.44
CA GLN A 107 -1.35 -15.97 -0.32
C GLN A 107 -0.80 -17.09 0.57
N SER A 108 -0.69 -16.89 1.88
CA SER A 108 -0.02 -17.80 2.81
C SER A 108 1.40 -18.16 2.36
N LYS A 109 2.11 -17.20 1.76
CA LYS A 109 3.48 -17.33 1.28
C LYS A 109 4.35 -16.33 2.04
N PRO A 110 4.67 -16.63 3.31
CA PRO A 110 5.48 -15.73 4.11
C PRO A 110 6.82 -15.49 3.39
N ARG A 111 7.20 -14.22 3.28
CA ARG A 111 8.46 -13.80 2.68
C ARG A 111 8.61 -14.03 1.17
N SER A 112 7.54 -14.30 0.42
CA SER A 112 7.65 -14.44 -1.04
C SER A 112 8.00 -13.16 -1.79
N LEU A 113 7.80 -11.98 -1.19
CA LEU A 113 8.07 -10.67 -1.76
C LEU A 113 9.25 -9.99 -1.04
N GLN A 114 10.20 -10.79 -0.54
CA GLN A 114 11.37 -10.31 0.21
C GLN A 114 12.20 -9.29 -0.58
N GLU A 115 12.27 -9.41 -1.91
CA GLU A 115 13.01 -8.48 -2.77
C GLU A 115 12.57 -7.01 -2.61
N PHE A 116 11.28 -6.77 -2.34
CA PHE A 116 10.75 -5.42 -2.11
C PHE A 116 11.28 -4.85 -0.78
N PHE A 117 11.40 -5.68 0.25
CA PHE A 117 11.96 -5.31 1.54
C PHE A 117 13.47 -5.06 1.44
N ASP A 118 14.21 -5.99 0.83
CA ASP A 118 15.68 -5.89 0.71
C ASP A 118 16.07 -4.63 -0.08
N HIS A 119 15.47 -4.43 -1.26
CA HIS A 119 15.73 -3.23 -2.06
C HIS A 119 15.36 -1.95 -1.32
N THR A 120 14.28 -1.95 -0.53
CA THR A 120 13.87 -0.75 0.22
C THR A 120 14.83 -0.46 1.37
N LEU A 121 15.22 -1.47 2.15
CA LEU A 121 16.07 -1.34 3.33
C LEU A 121 17.54 -1.08 3.01
N GLU A 122 18.07 -1.68 1.94
CA GLU A 122 19.47 -1.50 1.53
C GLU A 122 19.68 -0.16 0.82
N LYS A 123 18.74 0.23 -0.03
CA LYS A 123 18.91 1.38 -0.93
C LYS A 123 18.37 2.68 -0.34
N TYR A 124 17.31 2.62 0.48
CA TYR A 124 16.63 3.82 0.94
C TYR A 124 16.85 4.05 2.41
N LYS A 125 17.46 5.20 2.71
CA LYS A 125 17.40 5.79 4.04
C LYS A 125 16.09 6.56 4.10
N PHE A 126 15.14 6.06 4.90
CA PHE A 126 13.98 6.86 5.28
C PHE A 126 14.49 8.17 5.89
N ALA A 127 14.05 9.31 5.38
CA ALA A 127 14.45 10.62 5.86
C ALA A 127 13.74 10.96 7.18
N THR A 128 12.53 10.43 7.37
CA THR A 128 11.64 10.80 8.47
C THR A 128 11.60 9.76 9.59
N GLU A 129 11.78 10.22 10.83
CA GLU A 129 11.78 9.35 12.01
C GLU A 129 10.43 8.65 12.27
N HIS A 130 9.33 9.27 11.85
CA HIS A 130 8.00 8.68 12.00
C HIS A 130 7.84 7.43 11.14
N VAL A 131 8.20 7.50 9.86
CA VAL A 131 8.06 6.37 8.94
C VAL A 131 9.04 5.25 9.28
N LYS A 132 10.25 5.58 9.77
CA LYS A 132 11.19 4.56 10.29
C LYS A 132 10.57 3.69 11.37
N LYS A 133 9.93 4.30 12.38
CA LYS A 133 9.27 3.56 13.46
C LYS A 133 8.13 2.70 12.94
N TRP A 134 7.33 3.20 12.00
CA TRP A 134 6.27 2.39 11.38
C TRP A 134 6.82 1.20 10.60
N MET A 135 7.94 1.40 9.91
CA MET A 135 8.64 0.35 9.19
C MET A 135 9.17 -0.72 10.17
N GLU A 136 9.80 -0.32 11.27
CA GLU A 136 10.28 -1.25 12.31
C GLU A 136 9.12 -2.11 12.86
N GLU A 137 7.97 -1.50 13.15
CA GLU A 137 6.77 -2.23 13.58
C GLU A 137 6.23 -3.19 12.50
N LEU A 138 6.24 -2.77 11.22
CA LEU A 138 5.85 -3.63 10.10
C LEU A 138 6.75 -4.87 9.99
N ILE A 139 8.07 -4.71 10.11
CA ILE A 139 9.00 -5.84 10.11
C ILE A 139 8.72 -6.77 11.30
N LEU A 140 8.52 -6.22 12.50
CA LEU A 140 8.21 -7.02 13.68
C LEU A 140 6.91 -7.82 13.52
N HIS A 141 5.89 -7.25 12.88
CA HIS A 141 4.64 -7.93 12.57
C HIS A 141 4.85 -9.03 11.51
N ARG A 142 5.58 -8.71 10.44
CA ARG A 142 5.91 -9.65 9.37
C ARG A 142 6.70 -10.85 9.90
N ASP A 143 7.64 -10.65 10.80
CA ASP A 143 8.44 -11.75 11.40
C ASP A 143 7.65 -12.62 12.38
N LYS A 144 6.60 -12.09 13.01
CA LYS A 144 5.70 -12.86 13.87
C LYS A 144 4.69 -13.70 13.08
N SER A 145 4.44 -13.37 11.81
CA SER A 145 3.57 -14.16 10.95
C SER A 145 4.19 -15.55 10.73
N LYS A 146 3.59 -16.56 11.37
CA LYS A 146 4.06 -17.96 11.26
C LYS A 146 3.62 -18.54 9.92
N PRO A 147 4.44 -19.39 9.28
CA PRO A 147 3.94 -20.27 8.24
C PRO A 147 2.76 -21.09 8.78
N LEU A 148 1.70 -21.22 7.98
CA LEU A 148 0.46 -21.91 8.32
C LEU A 148 0.63 -23.42 8.62
N ASP A 149 1.84 -23.96 8.53
CA ASP A 149 2.15 -25.36 8.87
C ASP A 149 2.18 -25.64 10.39
N SER A 150 2.09 -24.62 11.25
CA SER A 150 2.10 -24.79 12.71
C SER A 150 0.72 -25.05 13.36
N LEU A 151 -0.37 -25.12 12.57
CA LEU A 151 -1.72 -25.44 13.06
C LEU A 151 -2.15 -26.90 12.82
N LYS A 152 -1.26 -27.78 12.32
CA LYS A 152 -1.57 -29.21 12.11
C LYS A 152 -0.99 -30.18 13.16
N SER A 153 -0.39 -29.72 14.25
CA SER A 153 0.26 -30.62 15.23
C SER A 153 -0.29 -30.60 16.66
N VAL A 154 -1.50 -30.08 16.89
CA VAL A 154 -2.21 -30.33 18.17
C VAL A 154 -3.47 -31.13 17.90
N GLY A 155 -3.36 -32.45 18.04
CA GLY A 155 -4.51 -33.36 17.95
C GLY A 155 -4.18 -34.84 17.74
N SER A 156 -3.12 -35.38 18.36
CA SER A 156 -2.97 -36.83 18.57
C SER A 156 -2.85 -37.10 20.07
N ALA A 157 -3.60 -38.11 20.54
CA ALA A 157 -3.95 -38.51 21.92
C ALA A 157 -5.18 -37.74 22.47
N ASP A 158 -6.33 -38.34 22.79
CA ASP A 158 -6.59 -39.68 23.30
C ASP A 158 -7.89 -40.31 22.78
N LYS A 159 -7.84 -41.62 22.53
CA LYS A 159 -9.02 -42.48 22.46
C LYS A 159 -9.48 -42.78 23.89
N GLN A 160 -10.64 -42.25 24.29
CA GLN A 160 -11.57 -42.93 25.21
C GLN A 160 -12.95 -42.27 25.16
N GLY A 161 -13.98 -43.10 25.24
CA GLY A 161 -15.28 -42.89 24.62
C GLY A 161 -16.17 -41.79 25.20
N ALA A 162 -16.98 -41.21 24.32
CA ALA A 162 -18.29 -40.64 24.64
C ALA A 162 -19.14 -40.59 23.36
N GLN A 163 -20.41 -40.94 23.52
CA GLN A 163 -21.41 -41.12 22.46
C GLN A 163 -21.68 -39.84 21.65
N SER A 164 -21.95 -40.04 20.35
CA SER A 164 -22.35 -39.00 19.39
C SER A 164 -23.79 -38.55 19.59
N PRO A 165 -24.11 -37.25 19.46
CA PRO A 165 -25.42 -36.81 19.04
C PRO A 165 -25.36 -36.07 17.69
N LEU A 166 -25.82 -36.77 16.65
CA LEU A 166 -26.73 -36.32 15.59
C LEU A 166 -26.70 -34.83 15.20
N ILE A 167 -26.02 -34.54 14.08
CA ILE A 167 -26.25 -33.32 13.29
C ILE A 167 -27.58 -33.48 12.53
N LYS A 168 -28.62 -32.75 12.97
CA LYS A 168 -29.84 -32.54 12.17
C LYS A 168 -29.49 -31.69 10.94
N LYS A 169 -29.55 -32.29 9.75
CA LYS A 169 -29.58 -31.55 8.47
C LYS A 169 -30.81 -30.64 8.45
N ARG A 170 -30.62 -29.32 8.40
CA ARG A 170 -31.65 -28.38 7.97
C ARG A 170 -31.90 -28.61 6.48
N LYS A 171 -33.09 -29.10 6.13
CA LYS A 171 -33.62 -29.02 4.76
C LYS A 171 -33.96 -27.56 4.48
N LEU A 172 -33.45 -27.03 3.37
CA LEU A 172 -33.99 -25.85 2.71
C LEU A 172 -35.15 -26.35 1.85
N ASP A 173 -36.38 -26.04 2.26
CA ASP A 173 -37.57 -26.26 1.42
C ASP A 173 -37.62 -25.11 0.40
N ILE A 174 -37.23 -25.42 -0.84
CA ILE A 174 -37.45 -24.55 -2.00
C ILE A 174 -38.75 -25.05 -2.63
N ASN A 175 -39.80 -24.23 -2.58
CA ASN A 175 -41.11 -24.55 -3.15
C ASN A 175 -41.13 -24.13 -4.64
N PRO A 176 -41.34 -25.04 -5.61
CA PRO A 176 -41.31 -24.72 -7.02
C PRO A 176 -42.72 -24.41 -7.53
N GLU A 177 -43.31 -23.27 -7.16
CA GLU A 177 -44.56 -22.79 -7.80
C GLU A 177 -44.68 -21.27 -7.96
N ASP A 178 -43.60 -20.49 -7.85
CA ASP A 178 -43.64 -19.08 -8.26
C ASP A 178 -43.01 -18.91 -9.66
N SER A 179 -43.71 -19.46 -10.65
CA SER A 179 -43.63 -19.02 -12.04
C SER A 179 -45.01 -18.52 -12.47
N ILE A 180 -45.03 -17.32 -13.05
CA ILE A 180 -46.12 -16.66 -13.82
C ILE A 180 -46.98 -15.69 -12.99
N HIS A 181 -46.62 -14.40 -13.01
CA HIS A 181 -47.35 -13.33 -13.72
C HIS A 181 -46.58 -12.02 -13.72
#